data_AF-A0A1Y1R9P3-F1
#
_entry.id   AF-A0A1Y1R9P3-F1
#
_cell.length_a   1.000
_cell.length_b   1.000
_cell.length_c   1.000
_cell.angle_alpha   90.00
_cell.angle_beta   90.00
_cell.angle_gamma   90.00
#
_symmetry.space_group_name_H-M   'P 1'
#
loop_
_entity.id
_entity.type
_entity.pdbx_description
1 polymer ?
#
loop_
_entity_poly.entity_id
_entity_poly.type
_entity_poly.pdbx_seq_one_letter_code
_entity_poly.pdbx_strand_id
1 'polypeptide(L)'
;MKKDLLTSLFFSLLIAGCGGGSGPSASHFTPPQGGNSTGGERNPVCKAGTSRGEVAQPIFWKHLNGETSWFASPIITDLDHDGHNELIAAYYSLFVYDHNANLLDKAEGGSGRIYAPHIVVDLEGDGITEIIYGNRHEVYAYEWRDKKLHLKNGWPADTTTAGQSPEVRGLAAADLDGDGSIEIVATTTQTQSTEKGGAQVFVFAANGRLYQPAHTNFPAWPRYNNRTGEGGDGDRNGMGHHGYGCYGLNVAIGNIDDDPEMEIIVTYDNHHIQAFNHDGEAINASSWFTNRSQEYLGNRLSWGQFIRWADPAVEEAHYHLHTGEWPHPKNEEWLQWTASPPNIVDIDGDGKNEVLGVPNVEKNVPYETQAYAIMVLEGAYGDGERSAMRKSGWENLPRGGAPVKVDGWYPPTGIPAAATVNIQGDSRPEIIVSLNDGFMHAFSNDATEIWRYNYMHGKSIMYASEATVADLNQDGSPEILFTTYGAPDEEDSGYLVILGADGSLLHDIALPNPGHNGNGNGAPAAPAVGDLNGDGTLEIFIQTFDHGMDIFTVPDSADNCLLWNTARGGALRMGQPNGE
;
A
#
# COMPACT_ATOMS: atom_id res chain seq x y z
N MET A 1 62.47 48.85 44.97
CA MET A 1 62.75 50.28 44.77
C MET A 1 61.90 50.74 43.60
N LYS A 2 60.83 51.50 43.90
CA LYS A 2 59.98 52.37 43.05
C LYS A 2 59.69 52.01 41.57
N LYS A 3 58.37 51.85 41.34
CA LYS A 3 57.53 52.37 40.23
C LYS A 3 57.69 51.76 38.84
N ASP A 4 56.66 51.60 38.01
CA ASP A 4 55.20 51.62 38.07
C ASP A 4 54.73 51.27 36.63
N LEU A 5 53.45 50.88 36.51
CA LEU A 5 52.53 51.18 35.41
C LEU A 5 52.01 50.02 34.52
N LEU A 6 50.85 49.51 34.99
CA LEU A 6 49.54 49.31 34.29
C LEU A 6 49.42 48.23 33.18
N THR A 7 48.41 47.33 33.14
CA THR A 7 47.13 47.21 33.86
C THR A 7 46.50 45.79 33.74
N SER A 8 45.94 45.29 34.87
CA SER A 8 44.87 44.27 35.12
C SER A 8 44.88 42.93 34.36
N LEU A 9 45.03 41.72 34.92
CA LEU A 9 44.76 41.06 36.23
C LEU A 9 43.30 40.63 36.55
N PHE A 10 43.08 39.32 36.35
CA PHE A 10 42.25 38.32 37.05
C PHE A 10 41.50 38.70 38.35
N PHE A 11 40.33 38.08 38.55
CA PHE A 11 40.03 37.37 39.81
C PHE A 11 39.06 36.19 39.61
N SER A 12 39.40 35.10 40.28
CA SER A 12 38.68 33.83 40.46
C SER A 12 37.97 33.81 41.82
N LEU A 13 36.74 33.27 41.94
CA LEU A 13 36.37 32.31 43.01
C LEU A 13 34.95 31.72 42.88
N LEU A 14 34.89 30.47 43.33
CA LEU A 14 33.86 29.42 43.41
C LEU A 14 32.51 29.68 44.14
N ILE A 15 31.52 28.88 43.69
CA ILE A 15 30.29 28.29 44.32
C ILE A 15 28.97 29.08 44.30
N ALA A 16 28.00 28.61 43.49
CA ALA A 16 26.71 28.04 43.93
C ALA A 16 25.74 27.77 42.75
N GLY A 17 25.18 26.56 42.69
CA GLY A 17 23.77 26.29 42.38
C GLY A 17 23.18 26.54 40.97
N CYS A 18 22.65 25.44 40.41
CA CYS A 18 21.49 25.35 39.51
C CYS A 18 21.64 25.74 38.03
N GLY A 19 21.12 24.85 37.17
CA GLY A 19 20.84 25.13 35.76
C GLY A 19 20.83 23.86 34.92
N GLY A 20 19.77 23.06 35.03
CA GLY A 20 19.58 21.82 34.28
C GLY A 20 19.61 22.07 32.77
N GLY A 21 20.31 21.20 32.05
CA GLY A 21 20.21 21.09 30.60
C GLY A 21 18.83 20.54 30.26
N SER A 22 18.02 21.37 29.60
CA SER A 22 16.77 20.96 28.97
C SER A 22 17.09 20.05 27.78
N GLY A 23 16.94 18.74 27.98
CA GLY A 23 16.67 17.81 26.90
C GLY A 23 15.31 18.15 26.26
N PRO A 24 15.05 17.70 25.02
CA PRO A 24 13.76 17.91 24.41
C PRO A 24 12.71 17.25 25.30
N SER A 25 11.71 18.04 25.70
CA SER A 25 10.55 17.54 26.40
C SER A 25 9.83 16.57 25.47
N ALA A 26 9.87 15.28 25.81
CA ALA A 26 8.98 14.28 25.24
C ALA A 26 7.55 14.80 25.40
N SER A 27 6.92 15.19 24.29
CA SER A 27 5.48 15.43 24.27
C SER A 27 4.81 14.10 24.59
N HIS A 28 4.12 14.02 25.73
CA HIS A 28 3.33 12.85 26.07
C HIS A 28 2.32 12.57 24.97
N PHE A 29 2.57 11.51 24.18
CA PHE A 29 1.53 10.89 23.37
C PHE A 29 0.40 10.49 24.32
N THR A 30 -0.79 11.03 24.08
CA THR A 30 -1.98 10.60 24.80
C THR A 30 -2.53 9.43 23.99
N PRO A 31 -2.77 8.25 24.60
CA PRO A 31 -3.39 7.13 23.90
C PRO A 31 -4.66 7.59 23.16
N PRO A 32 -5.03 6.93 22.04
CA PRO A 32 -6.20 7.33 21.27
C PRO A 32 -7.44 7.44 22.17
N GLN A 33 -8.21 8.53 22.02
CA GLN A 33 -9.43 8.74 22.79
C GLN A 33 -10.62 8.01 22.16
N GLY A 34 -11.23 7.07 22.89
CA GLY A 34 -12.47 6.37 22.49
C GLY A 34 -12.32 4.85 22.36
N GLY A 35 -13.44 4.14 22.40
CA GLY A 35 -13.53 2.68 22.21
C GLY A 35 -14.04 2.30 20.82
N ASN A 36 -14.28 1.00 20.63
CA ASN A 36 -14.84 0.43 19.41
C ASN A 36 -16.26 0.93 19.15
N SER A 37 -16.66 1.00 17.88
CA SER A 37 -18.05 1.16 17.45
C SER A 37 -18.46 0.00 16.55
N THR A 38 -19.76 -0.23 16.48
CA THR A 38 -20.40 -1.11 15.49
C THR A 38 -21.48 -0.28 14.81
N GLY A 39 -21.80 -0.58 13.56
CA GLY A 39 -22.77 0.24 12.82
C GLY A 39 -23.22 -0.31 11.48
N GLY A 40 -22.53 -1.33 10.97
CA GLY A 40 -22.95 -2.01 9.75
C GLY A 40 -23.96 -3.12 10.02
N GLU A 41 -24.40 -3.76 8.94
CA GLU A 41 -25.20 -4.97 8.96
C GLU A 41 -24.36 -6.16 8.47
N ARG A 42 -24.72 -7.37 8.91
CA ARG A 42 -24.15 -8.64 8.43
C ARG A 42 -25.04 -9.23 7.36
N ASN A 43 -25.03 -8.59 6.20
CA ASN A 43 -25.88 -8.96 5.07
C ASN A 43 -25.13 -9.90 4.13
N PRO A 44 -25.82 -10.88 3.53
CA PRO A 44 -25.22 -11.67 2.47
C PRO A 44 -24.83 -10.80 1.27
N VAL A 45 -23.55 -10.79 0.92
CA VAL A 45 -22.99 -10.05 -0.25
C VAL A 45 -22.51 -10.99 -1.35
N CYS A 46 -22.35 -12.27 -1.03
CA CYS A 46 -21.87 -13.33 -1.90
C CYS A 46 -22.68 -14.61 -1.70
N LYS A 47 -22.33 -15.67 -2.43
CA LYS A 47 -23.05 -16.95 -2.36
C LYS A 47 -22.76 -17.63 -1.02
N ALA A 48 -23.74 -17.62 -0.12
CA ALA A 48 -23.70 -18.38 1.13
C ALA A 48 -23.56 -19.90 0.88
N GLY A 49 -22.84 -20.56 1.77
CA GLY A 49 -22.74 -22.02 1.85
C GLY A 49 -23.74 -22.58 2.87
N THR A 50 -23.27 -23.49 3.74
CA THR A 50 -24.10 -24.04 4.83
C THR A 50 -23.55 -23.60 6.18
N SER A 51 -23.95 -22.40 6.62
CA SER A 51 -23.52 -21.88 7.91
C SER A 51 -23.93 -22.75 9.09
N ARG A 52 -23.00 -22.92 10.03
CA ARG A 52 -23.21 -23.60 11.32
C ARG A 52 -23.36 -22.63 12.49
N GLY A 53 -23.43 -21.33 12.22
CA GLY A 53 -23.50 -20.26 13.21
C GLY A 53 -22.37 -19.26 13.02
N GLU A 54 -22.02 -18.55 14.09
CA GLU A 54 -20.86 -17.63 14.11
C GLU A 54 -19.56 -18.35 13.73
N VAL A 55 -18.60 -17.59 13.19
CA VAL A 55 -17.25 -18.07 12.88
C VAL A 55 -16.69 -18.88 14.04
N ALA A 56 -16.27 -20.10 13.76
CA ALA A 56 -15.58 -20.92 14.74
C ALA A 56 -14.20 -20.33 15.05
N GLN A 57 -13.75 -20.43 16.30
CA GLN A 57 -12.42 -19.94 16.66
C GLN A 57 -11.34 -20.64 15.80
N PRO A 58 -10.49 -19.89 15.08
CA PRO A 58 -9.34 -20.45 14.38
C PRO A 58 -8.47 -21.32 15.30
N ILE A 59 -8.13 -22.51 14.82
CA ILE A 59 -7.32 -23.50 15.53
C ILE A 59 -5.92 -23.50 14.92
N PHE A 60 -4.90 -23.24 15.74
CA PHE A 60 -3.52 -23.34 15.29
C PHE A 60 -3.24 -24.74 14.73
N TRP A 61 -2.80 -24.79 13.47
CA TRP A 61 -2.50 -26.02 12.75
C TRP A 61 -1.01 -26.29 12.73
N LYS A 62 -0.21 -25.36 12.18
CA LYS A 62 1.20 -25.58 11.92
C LYS A 62 1.99 -24.28 11.97
N HIS A 63 3.22 -24.39 12.43
CA HIS A 63 4.24 -23.36 12.30
C HIS A 63 5.22 -23.76 11.19
N LEU A 64 5.51 -22.84 10.27
CA LEU A 64 6.54 -22.98 9.26
C LEU A 64 7.70 -22.06 9.61
N ASN A 65 8.88 -22.66 9.79
CA ASN A 65 10.11 -21.88 9.97
C ASN A 65 10.32 -21.02 8.72
N GLY A 66 10.57 -19.73 8.94
CA GLY A 66 10.81 -18.77 7.88
C GLY A 66 11.84 -17.74 8.30
N GLU A 67 11.99 -16.72 7.47
CA GLU A 67 12.83 -15.57 7.75
C GLU A 67 11.95 -14.39 8.21
N THR A 68 12.52 -13.20 8.38
CA THR A 68 11.71 -12.02 8.73
C THR A 68 10.78 -11.63 7.59
N SER A 69 9.49 -11.55 7.89
CA SER A 69 8.50 -11.00 6.98
C SER A 69 8.47 -9.48 7.02
N TRP A 70 8.15 -8.88 5.87
CA TRP A 70 7.78 -7.48 5.73
C TRP A 70 6.33 -7.42 5.24
N PHE A 71 6.00 -6.58 4.27
CA PHE A 71 4.60 -6.42 3.82
C PHE A 71 4.23 -7.41 2.70
N ALA A 72 5.02 -8.46 2.49
CA ALA A 72 4.84 -9.42 1.40
C ALA A 72 3.86 -10.54 1.81
N SER A 73 2.57 -10.32 1.58
CA SER A 73 1.50 -11.29 1.90
C SER A 73 1.60 -12.59 1.06
N PRO A 74 1.31 -13.77 1.64
CA PRO A 74 1.38 -15.05 0.93
C PRO A 74 0.24 -15.25 -0.09
N ILE A 75 0.41 -16.21 -0.99
CA ILE A 75 -0.60 -16.66 -1.97
C ILE A 75 -0.78 -18.17 -1.84
N ILE A 76 -2.03 -18.63 -2.02
CA ILE A 76 -2.43 -20.03 -2.02
C ILE A 76 -3.10 -20.27 -3.38
N THR A 77 -2.51 -21.13 -4.20
CA THR A 77 -2.98 -21.38 -5.58
C THR A 77 -2.40 -22.69 -6.11
N ASP A 78 -3.10 -23.35 -7.03
CA ASP A 78 -2.64 -24.54 -7.73
C ASP A 78 -1.67 -24.14 -8.85
N LEU A 79 -0.36 -24.16 -8.55
CA LEU A 79 0.67 -23.61 -9.44
C LEU A 79 0.91 -24.49 -10.66
N ASP A 80 0.70 -25.81 -10.54
CA ASP A 80 0.96 -26.79 -11.61
C ASP A 80 -0.30 -27.47 -12.17
N HIS A 81 -1.48 -26.99 -11.79
CA HIS A 81 -2.79 -27.45 -12.21
C HIS A 81 -3.04 -28.95 -11.91
N ASP A 82 -2.48 -29.46 -10.80
CA ASP A 82 -2.64 -30.85 -10.37
C ASP A 82 -3.87 -31.09 -9.48
N GLY A 83 -4.61 -30.02 -9.15
CA GLY A 83 -5.78 -30.03 -8.29
C GLY A 83 -5.47 -29.87 -6.80
N HIS A 84 -4.20 -29.60 -6.45
CA HIS A 84 -3.78 -29.25 -5.10
C HIS A 84 -3.14 -27.87 -5.09
N ASN A 85 -3.50 -27.07 -4.08
CA ASN A 85 -2.89 -25.77 -3.92
C ASN A 85 -1.47 -25.89 -3.35
N GLU A 86 -0.58 -25.04 -3.85
CA GLU A 86 0.67 -24.68 -3.22
C GLU A 86 0.53 -23.40 -2.40
N LEU A 87 1.40 -23.25 -1.39
CA LEU A 87 1.57 -22.02 -0.63
C LEU A 87 2.87 -21.33 -1.05
N ILE A 88 2.77 -20.07 -1.45
CA ILE A 88 3.88 -19.22 -1.85
C ILE A 88 4.08 -18.13 -0.80
N ALA A 89 5.28 -18.06 -0.24
CA ALA A 89 5.63 -17.11 0.82
C ALA A 89 6.96 -16.42 0.52
N ALA A 90 6.99 -15.10 0.66
CA ALA A 90 8.17 -14.29 0.38
C ALA A 90 8.68 -13.57 1.64
N TYR A 91 9.98 -13.65 1.89
CA TYR A 91 10.67 -13.07 3.04
C TYR A 91 11.92 -12.26 2.62
N TYR A 92 13.14 -12.75 2.88
CA TYR A 92 14.32 -12.35 2.11
C TYR A 92 14.51 -13.27 0.90
N SER A 93 14.05 -14.52 1.04
CA SER A 93 13.96 -15.54 0.00
C SER A 93 12.50 -15.85 -0.34
N LEU A 94 12.27 -16.45 -1.51
CA LEU A 94 10.99 -17.02 -1.90
C LEU A 94 10.92 -18.50 -1.49
N PHE A 95 9.80 -18.92 -0.91
CA PHE A 95 9.53 -20.30 -0.51
C PHE A 95 8.23 -20.77 -1.17
N VAL A 96 8.22 -22.03 -1.64
CA VAL A 96 7.01 -22.70 -2.14
C VAL A 96 6.81 -24.00 -1.36
N TYR A 97 5.61 -24.20 -0.82
CA TYR A 97 5.23 -25.37 -0.03
C TYR A 97 4.09 -26.14 -0.71
N ASP A 98 4.05 -27.46 -0.52
CA ASP A 98 2.94 -28.31 -0.96
C ASP A 98 1.68 -28.13 -0.11
N HIS A 99 0.59 -28.79 -0.52
CA HIS A 99 -0.70 -28.84 0.21
C HIS A 99 -0.61 -29.38 1.65
N ASN A 100 0.47 -30.08 2.02
CA ASN A 100 0.71 -30.53 3.41
C ASN A 100 1.65 -29.57 4.17
N ALA A 101 1.92 -28.41 3.59
CA ALA A 101 2.86 -27.39 4.05
C ALA A 101 4.28 -27.94 4.23
N ASN A 102 4.74 -28.83 3.34
CA ASN A 102 6.14 -29.23 3.23
C ASN A 102 6.84 -28.37 2.19
N LEU A 103 8.07 -27.93 2.48
CA LEU A 103 8.85 -27.13 1.54
C LEU A 103 9.17 -27.93 0.27
N LEU A 104 8.72 -27.43 -0.89
CA LEU A 104 9.03 -27.97 -2.21
C LEU A 104 10.32 -27.37 -2.75
N ASP A 105 10.40 -26.04 -2.78
CA ASP A 105 11.58 -25.32 -3.26
C ASP A 105 11.76 -23.95 -2.59
N LYS A 106 12.98 -23.42 -2.69
CA LYS A 106 13.39 -22.12 -2.15
C LYS A 106 14.30 -21.41 -3.16
N ALA A 107 13.98 -20.16 -3.49
CA ALA A 107 14.87 -19.29 -4.26
C ALA A 107 15.47 -18.19 -3.38
N GLU A 108 16.81 -18.17 -3.32
CA GLU A 108 17.59 -17.15 -2.59
C GLU A 108 18.00 -15.99 -3.52
N GLY A 109 17.09 -15.55 -4.40
CA GLY A 109 17.38 -14.48 -5.36
C GLY A 109 17.52 -13.11 -4.67
N GLY A 110 18.70 -12.51 -4.77
CA GLY A 110 18.98 -11.15 -4.29
C GLY A 110 19.76 -11.07 -2.97
N SER A 111 19.90 -9.86 -2.43
CA SER A 111 20.69 -9.57 -1.21
C SER A 111 19.99 -8.65 -0.21
N GLY A 112 18.70 -8.39 -0.42
CA GLY A 112 17.85 -7.59 0.45
C GLY A 112 16.57 -8.33 0.80
N ARG A 113 15.66 -7.60 1.45
CA ARG A 113 14.31 -8.10 1.76
C ARG A 113 13.42 -8.06 0.52
N ILE A 114 12.41 -8.90 0.52
CA ILE A 114 11.23 -8.78 -0.32
C ILE A 114 10.21 -7.97 0.48
N TYR A 115 10.01 -6.72 0.09
CA TYR A 115 9.17 -5.79 0.84
C TYR A 115 7.72 -5.82 0.36
N ALA A 116 7.50 -5.77 -0.95
CA ALA A 116 6.17 -5.77 -1.56
C ALA A 116 5.61 -7.20 -1.67
N PRO A 117 4.27 -7.38 -1.63
CA PRO A 117 3.64 -8.63 -2.03
C PRO A 117 4.13 -9.08 -3.41
N HIS A 118 4.42 -10.37 -3.53
CA HIS A 118 4.80 -11.00 -4.79
C HIS A 118 3.56 -11.24 -5.66
N ILE A 119 3.78 -11.34 -6.97
CA ILE A 119 2.77 -11.66 -7.98
C ILE A 119 2.86 -13.13 -8.33
N VAL A 120 1.72 -13.77 -8.60
CA VAL A 120 1.64 -15.13 -9.14
C VAL A 120 0.69 -15.14 -10.33
N VAL A 121 1.20 -15.45 -11.52
CA VAL A 121 0.43 -15.39 -12.78
C VAL A 121 1.20 -16.11 -13.89
N ASP A 122 0.50 -16.69 -14.86
CA ASP A 122 1.07 -17.08 -16.16
C ASP A 122 1.25 -15.83 -17.03
N LEU A 123 2.50 -15.37 -17.20
CA LEU A 123 2.80 -14.10 -17.84
C LEU A 123 2.53 -14.09 -19.36
N GLU A 124 2.57 -15.25 -20.01
CA GLU A 124 2.46 -15.36 -21.47
C GLU A 124 1.26 -16.20 -21.94
N GLY A 125 0.47 -16.74 -21.02
CA GLY A 125 -0.63 -17.66 -21.32
C GLY A 125 -0.16 -19.01 -21.88
N ASP A 126 1.05 -19.45 -21.51
CA ASP A 126 1.64 -20.70 -22.01
C ASP A 126 1.33 -21.93 -21.14
N GLY A 127 0.59 -21.73 -20.05
CA GLY A 127 0.20 -22.72 -19.06
C GLY A 127 1.26 -22.96 -17.98
N ILE A 128 2.25 -22.08 -17.86
CA ILE A 128 3.30 -22.15 -16.84
C ILE A 128 3.21 -20.91 -15.95
N THR A 129 2.87 -21.13 -14.70
CA THR A 129 2.74 -20.04 -13.73
C THR A 129 4.11 -19.48 -13.34
N GLU A 130 4.25 -18.16 -13.35
CA GLU A 130 5.38 -17.45 -12.78
C GLU A 130 5.11 -16.89 -11.39
N ILE A 131 6.19 -16.75 -10.61
CA ILE A 131 6.22 -16.03 -9.34
C ILE A 131 7.19 -14.86 -9.47
N ILE A 132 6.69 -13.63 -9.26
CA ILE A 132 7.44 -12.39 -9.49
C ILE A 132 7.57 -11.60 -8.18
N TYR A 133 8.79 -11.20 -7.84
CA TYR A 133 9.05 -10.42 -6.62
C TYR A 133 10.21 -9.43 -6.78
N GLY A 134 10.18 -8.37 -5.98
CA GLY A 134 11.22 -7.34 -5.94
C GLY A 134 12.19 -7.60 -4.80
N ASN A 135 13.49 -7.54 -5.08
CA ASN A 135 14.56 -7.65 -4.08
C ASN A 135 15.63 -6.58 -4.31
N ARG A 136 15.73 -5.61 -3.40
CA ARG A 136 16.51 -4.38 -3.62
C ARG A 136 16.09 -3.72 -4.94
N HIS A 137 17.00 -3.56 -5.89
CA HIS A 137 16.82 -2.85 -7.16
C HIS A 137 16.60 -3.83 -8.33
N GLU A 138 16.30 -5.08 -8.01
CA GLU A 138 16.07 -6.13 -9.00
C GLU A 138 14.65 -6.66 -8.83
N VAL A 139 14.01 -6.97 -9.95
CA VAL A 139 12.76 -7.73 -10.01
C VAL A 139 13.11 -9.10 -10.56
N TYR A 140 12.67 -10.16 -9.90
CA TYR A 140 12.90 -11.55 -10.28
C TYR A 140 11.58 -12.15 -10.75
N ALA A 141 11.63 -13.00 -11.78
CA ALA A 141 10.52 -13.88 -12.17
C ALA A 141 11.02 -15.32 -12.25
N TYR A 142 10.32 -16.24 -11.61
CA TYR A 142 10.60 -17.68 -11.63
C TYR A 142 9.42 -18.43 -12.23
N GLU A 143 9.68 -19.27 -13.22
CA GLU A 143 8.70 -20.21 -13.77
C GLU A 143 8.59 -21.42 -12.82
N TRP A 144 7.37 -21.87 -12.54
CA TRP A 144 7.13 -23.08 -11.76
C TRP A 144 7.07 -24.29 -12.70
N ARG A 145 8.09 -25.15 -12.65
CA ARG A 145 8.16 -26.36 -13.48
C ARG A 145 8.68 -27.53 -12.66
N ASP A 146 8.09 -28.71 -12.83
CA ASP A 146 8.53 -29.94 -12.15
C ASP A 146 8.67 -29.79 -10.61
N LYS A 147 7.74 -29.02 -10.02
CA LYS A 147 7.72 -28.62 -8.60
C LYS A 147 8.99 -27.90 -8.13
N LYS A 148 9.57 -27.08 -9.02
CA LYS A 148 10.78 -26.28 -8.79
C LYS A 148 10.68 -24.89 -9.40
N LEU A 149 11.42 -23.96 -8.78
CA LEU A 149 11.60 -22.59 -9.22
C LEU A 149 12.72 -22.53 -10.28
N HIS A 150 12.36 -22.15 -11.49
CA HIS A 150 13.29 -21.93 -12.59
C HIS A 150 13.36 -20.45 -12.93
N LEU A 151 14.51 -19.80 -12.74
CA LEU A 151 14.67 -18.39 -13.09
C LEU A 151 14.32 -18.20 -14.57
N LYS A 152 13.32 -17.36 -14.85
CA LYS A 152 12.81 -17.14 -16.19
C LYS A 152 13.87 -16.45 -17.06
N ASN A 153 13.95 -16.84 -18.33
CA ASN A 153 14.89 -16.24 -19.26
C ASN A 153 14.62 -14.74 -19.42
N GLY A 154 15.66 -13.91 -19.30
CA GLY A 154 15.55 -12.44 -19.35
C GLY A 154 15.48 -11.77 -17.98
N TRP A 155 15.30 -12.54 -16.92
CA TRP A 155 15.26 -12.08 -15.53
C TRP A 155 16.56 -12.42 -14.77
N PRO A 156 16.90 -11.70 -13.69
CA PRO A 156 16.19 -10.53 -13.13
C PRO A 156 16.31 -9.27 -13.99
N ALA A 157 15.33 -8.37 -13.84
CA ALA A 157 15.33 -7.04 -14.42
C ALA A 157 15.83 -6.00 -13.40
N ASP A 158 16.60 -5.01 -13.85
CA ASP A 158 17.28 -4.03 -13.00
C ASP A 158 16.57 -2.66 -13.05
N THR A 159 16.36 -2.05 -11.88
CA THR A 159 15.75 -0.72 -11.70
C THR A 159 16.77 0.36 -11.31
N THR A 160 18.06 0.14 -11.55
CA THR A 160 19.14 1.11 -11.30
C THR A 160 19.05 2.26 -12.28
N THR A 161 18.99 3.49 -11.77
CA THR A 161 18.93 4.72 -12.59
C THR A 161 19.74 5.81 -11.93
N ALA A 162 20.20 6.79 -12.72
CA ALA A 162 20.90 7.98 -12.20
C ALA A 162 22.06 7.65 -11.23
N GLY A 163 22.72 6.50 -11.43
CA GLY A 163 23.80 6.01 -10.57
C GLY A 163 23.37 5.52 -9.18
N GLN A 164 22.08 5.27 -8.96
CA GLN A 164 21.51 4.72 -7.74
C GLN A 164 20.75 3.43 -8.01
N SER A 165 20.79 2.53 -7.04
CA SER A 165 20.09 1.24 -7.03
C SER A 165 18.98 1.28 -5.98
N PRO A 166 17.83 1.92 -6.28
CA PRO A 166 16.74 2.12 -5.33
C PRO A 166 16.03 0.80 -5.01
N GLU A 167 15.43 0.70 -3.83
CA GLU A 167 14.67 -0.48 -3.42
C GLU A 167 13.29 -0.51 -4.12
N VAL A 168 12.86 -1.66 -4.62
CA VAL A 168 11.52 -1.95 -5.12
C VAL A 168 10.58 -2.08 -3.92
N ARG A 169 9.57 -1.22 -3.85
CA ARG A 169 8.63 -1.09 -2.72
C ARG A 169 7.18 -1.28 -3.09
N GLY A 170 6.87 -1.44 -4.37
CA GLY A 170 5.54 -1.80 -4.86
C GLY A 170 5.66 -2.63 -6.14
N LEU A 171 4.72 -3.56 -6.30
CA LEU A 171 4.57 -4.43 -7.45
C LEU A 171 3.08 -4.61 -7.74
N ALA A 172 2.73 -4.59 -9.02
CA ALA A 172 1.43 -4.99 -9.56
C ALA A 172 1.62 -5.52 -10.99
N ALA A 173 0.68 -6.31 -11.48
CA ALA A 173 0.71 -6.82 -12.85
C ALA A 173 -0.68 -6.81 -13.48
N ALA A 174 -0.73 -6.68 -14.80
CA ALA A 174 -1.95 -6.81 -15.60
C ALA A 174 -1.58 -6.95 -17.07
N ASP A 175 -2.52 -7.46 -17.87
CA ASP A 175 -2.52 -7.25 -19.32
C ASP A 175 -2.86 -5.78 -19.59
N LEU A 176 -1.84 -4.95 -19.85
CA LEU A 176 -2.04 -3.50 -19.88
C LEU A 176 -2.64 -3.01 -21.21
N ASP A 177 -2.38 -3.72 -22.30
CA ASP A 177 -2.86 -3.37 -23.66
C ASP A 177 -3.86 -4.37 -24.26
N GLY A 178 -4.24 -5.40 -23.50
CA GLY A 178 -5.24 -6.39 -23.92
C GLY A 178 -4.70 -7.41 -24.92
N ASP A 179 -3.39 -7.61 -25.01
CA ASP A 179 -2.77 -8.54 -25.95
C ASP A 179 -2.64 -9.98 -25.42
N GLY A 180 -2.95 -10.20 -24.13
CA GLY A 180 -2.88 -11.47 -23.43
C GLY A 180 -1.53 -11.76 -22.77
N SER A 181 -0.51 -10.92 -22.96
CA SER A 181 0.72 -10.91 -22.17
C SER A 181 0.53 -10.03 -20.94
N ILE A 182 1.14 -10.42 -19.83
CA ILE A 182 1.06 -9.68 -18.58
C ILE A 182 2.31 -8.81 -18.40
N GLU A 183 2.10 -7.50 -18.20
CA GLU A 183 3.15 -6.57 -17.81
C GLU A 183 3.26 -6.45 -16.29
N ILE A 184 4.48 -6.18 -15.83
CA ILE A 184 4.81 -6.03 -14.41
C ILE A 184 5.21 -4.58 -14.14
N VAL A 185 4.47 -3.91 -13.27
CA VAL A 185 4.78 -2.55 -12.79
C VAL A 185 5.56 -2.64 -11.48
N ALA A 186 6.73 -2.00 -11.41
CA ALA A 186 7.54 -1.89 -10.21
C ALA A 186 7.77 -0.43 -9.82
N THR A 187 7.55 -0.12 -8.54
CA THR A 187 7.82 1.22 -7.99
C THR A 187 8.98 1.20 -6.99
N THR A 188 9.79 2.26 -7.00
CA THR A 188 11.09 2.27 -6.31
C THR A 188 11.31 3.49 -5.42
N THR A 189 12.22 3.37 -4.45
CA THR A 189 12.65 4.46 -3.56
C THR A 189 13.60 5.47 -4.22
N GLN A 190 13.54 5.67 -5.54
CA GLN A 190 14.47 6.56 -6.25
C GLN A 190 14.29 8.03 -5.81
N THR A 191 15.41 8.66 -5.43
CA THR A 191 15.41 10.06 -4.93
C THR A 191 16.25 11.00 -5.79
N GLN A 192 16.99 10.49 -6.78
CA GLN A 192 17.64 11.35 -7.76
C GLN A 192 16.58 12.08 -8.57
N SER A 193 16.87 13.34 -8.87
CA SER A 193 15.95 14.16 -9.64
C SER A 193 15.77 13.60 -11.05
N THR A 194 14.59 13.81 -11.61
CA THR A 194 14.24 13.36 -12.96
C THR A 194 15.23 13.89 -14.00
N GLU A 195 15.77 15.10 -13.83
CA GLU A 195 16.73 15.70 -14.77
C GLU A 195 18.06 14.95 -14.81
N LYS A 196 18.42 14.25 -13.73
CA LYS A 196 19.59 13.38 -13.64
C LYS A 196 19.30 11.95 -14.11
N GLY A 197 18.08 11.68 -14.59
CA GLY A 197 17.61 10.38 -15.05
C GLY A 197 17.06 9.49 -13.95
N GLY A 198 16.61 10.07 -12.82
CA GLY A 198 16.00 9.34 -11.72
C GLY A 198 14.57 8.90 -12.04
N ALA A 199 14.34 7.60 -12.24
CA ALA A 199 13.01 7.02 -12.46
C ALA A 199 12.50 6.24 -11.24
N GLN A 200 11.21 6.35 -10.95
CA GLN A 200 10.53 5.73 -9.80
C GLN A 200 9.68 4.52 -10.21
N VAL A 201 9.18 4.49 -11.44
CA VAL A 201 8.20 3.55 -12.00
C VAL A 201 8.79 2.85 -13.22
N PHE A 202 8.76 1.54 -13.20
CA PHE A 202 9.22 0.68 -14.27
C PHE A 202 8.06 -0.21 -14.68
N VAL A 203 7.95 -0.48 -15.96
CA VAL A 203 7.04 -1.51 -16.48
C VAL A 203 7.88 -2.46 -17.30
N PHE A 204 7.79 -3.74 -16.98
CA PHE A 204 8.50 -4.81 -17.66
C PHE A 204 7.51 -5.69 -18.39
N ALA A 205 7.82 -6.05 -19.63
CA ALA A 205 7.11 -7.11 -20.34
C ALA A 205 7.48 -8.48 -19.75
N ALA A 206 6.71 -9.52 -20.06
CA ALA A 206 6.93 -10.89 -19.59
C ALA A 206 8.37 -11.41 -19.77
N ASN A 207 9.07 -10.96 -20.81
CA ASN A 207 10.46 -11.32 -21.12
C ASN A 207 11.54 -10.57 -20.29
N GLY A 208 11.16 -9.76 -19.30
CA GLY A 208 12.06 -9.03 -18.40
C GLY A 208 12.66 -7.74 -18.98
N ARG A 209 12.32 -7.37 -20.22
CA ARG A 209 12.70 -6.07 -20.79
C ARG A 209 11.69 -5.00 -20.40
N LEU A 210 12.11 -3.75 -20.40
CA LEU A 210 11.19 -2.62 -20.30
C LEU A 210 10.10 -2.75 -21.35
N TYR A 211 8.85 -2.67 -20.91
CA TYR A 211 7.67 -2.68 -21.77
C TYR A 211 7.69 -1.43 -22.66
N GLN A 212 7.39 -1.63 -23.94
CA GLN A 212 7.33 -0.59 -24.96
C GLN A 212 6.16 -0.97 -25.87
N PRO A 213 4.95 -0.46 -25.62
CA PRO A 213 3.76 -0.87 -26.34
C PRO A 213 3.93 -0.72 -27.85
N ALA A 214 3.23 -1.58 -28.59
CA ALA A 214 3.12 -1.42 -30.02
C ALA A 214 2.49 -0.06 -30.35
N HIS A 215 2.85 0.51 -31.50
CA HIS A 215 2.32 1.80 -31.98
C HIS A 215 2.72 3.06 -31.19
N THR A 216 3.49 2.95 -30.10
CA THR A 216 4.14 4.08 -29.45
C THR A 216 5.39 4.53 -30.23
N ASN A 217 5.47 5.81 -30.59
CA ASN A 217 6.60 6.37 -31.37
C ASN A 217 7.72 6.96 -30.49
N PHE A 218 7.64 6.77 -29.18
CA PHE A 218 8.56 7.30 -28.19
C PHE A 218 8.87 6.23 -27.13
N PRO A 219 9.98 6.34 -26.37
CA PRO A 219 10.24 5.39 -25.28
C PRO A 219 9.19 5.50 -24.15
N ALA A 220 8.42 4.45 -23.91
CA ALA A 220 7.32 4.42 -22.96
C ALA A 220 7.78 4.38 -21.50
N TRP A 221 8.66 3.43 -21.16
CA TRP A 221 9.13 3.20 -19.78
C TRP A 221 10.66 3.24 -19.70
N PRO A 222 11.25 3.61 -18.53
CA PRO A 222 10.62 3.90 -17.23
C PRO A 222 10.19 5.38 -17.06
N ARG A 223 9.48 5.65 -15.95
CA ARG A 223 8.99 6.98 -15.53
C ARG A 223 9.41 7.33 -14.10
N TYR A 224 9.68 8.58 -13.78
CA TYR A 224 9.77 9.72 -14.67
C TYR A 224 11.07 9.71 -15.47
N ASN A 225 11.11 10.43 -16.59
CA ASN A 225 12.33 10.62 -17.38
C ASN A 225 12.57 12.08 -17.78
N ASN A 226 13.77 12.44 -18.22
CA ASN A 226 14.08 13.81 -18.63
C ASN A 226 13.85 14.05 -20.15
N ARG A 227 13.01 13.25 -20.81
CA ARG A 227 12.79 13.39 -22.26
C ARG A 227 11.84 14.56 -22.52
N THR A 228 12.16 15.39 -23.51
CA THR A 228 11.26 16.42 -24.02
C THR A 228 10.45 15.92 -25.22
N GLY A 229 9.29 16.51 -25.45
CA GLY A 229 8.39 16.17 -26.55
C GLY A 229 7.42 15.03 -26.23
N GLU A 230 6.88 14.40 -27.27
CA GLU A 230 5.78 13.43 -27.16
C GLU A 230 6.10 12.28 -26.20
N GLY A 231 5.13 12.01 -25.32
CA GLY A 231 5.23 11.06 -24.23
C GLY A 231 6.37 11.34 -23.23
N GLY A 232 7.12 12.45 -23.30
CA GLY A 232 8.21 12.79 -22.38
C GLY A 232 7.72 13.56 -21.15
N ASP A 233 8.46 13.48 -20.04
CA ASP A 233 8.11 14.20 -18.82
C ASP A 233 8.82 15.55 -18.66
N GLY A 234 9.89 15.81 -19.42
CA GLY A 234 10.77 16.96 -19.18
C GLY A 234 10.13 18.33 -19.46
N ASP A 235 9.15 18.38 -20.35
CA ASP A 235 8.43 19.59 -20.75
C ASP A 235 6.90 19.42 -20.80
N ARG A 236 6.38 18.31 -20.22
CA ARG A 236 4.93 18.04 -20.20
C ARG A 236 4.20 19.25 -19.63
N ASN A 237 3.23 19.77 -20.40
CA ASN A 237 2.43 20.94 -20.05
C ASN A 237 3.25 22.18 -19.58
N GLY A 238 4.51 22.29 -20.03
CA GLY A 238 5.42 23.38 -19.71
C GLY A 238 6.33 23.08 -18.51
N MET A 239 5.76 22.84 -17.33
CA MET A 239 6.57 22.69 -16.10
C MET A 239 7.28 21.33 -15.95
N GLY A 240 6.88 20.33 -16.75
CA GLY A 240 7.40 18.97 -16.65
C GLY A 240 6.86 18.17 -15.46
N HIS A 241 7.33 16.94 -15.29
CA HIS A 241 7.07 16.11 -14.11
C HIS A 241 8.33 15.82 -13.33
N HIS A 242 8.13 15.62 -12.03
CA HIS A 242 9.16 15.18 -11.12
C HIS A 242 8.58 14.13 -10.18
N GLY A 243 9.35 13.07 -9.94
CA GLY A 243 9.05 12.08 -8.93
C GLY A 243 10.04 12.15 -7.77
N TYR A 244 9.62 11.62 -6.64
CA TYR A 244 10.50 11.40 -5.51
C TYR A 244 9.94 10.23 -4.69
N GLY A 245 10.64 9.09 -4.74
CA GLY A 245 10.45 7.92 -3.88
C GLY A 245 9.03 7.33 -3.75
N CYS A 246 8.92 6.03 -3.95
CA CYS A 246 7.76 5.23 -3.55
C CYS A 246 8.18 4.35 -2.36
N TYR A 247 7.48 4.43 -1.22
CA TYR A 247 7.92 3.81 0.04
C TYR A 247 6.92 2.82 0.66
N GLY A 248 5.67 2.75 0.18
CA GLY A 248 4.65 1.81 0.66
C GLY A 248 3.69 1.35 -0.43
N LEU A 249 3.99 0.21 -1.07
CA LEU A 249 3.15 -0.52 -2.04
C LEU A 249 2.52 0.35 -3.15
N ASN A 250 3.14 1.48 -3.50
CA ASN A 250 2.53 2.63 -4.16
C ASN A 250 2.15 2.44 -5.65
N VAL A 251 1.42 1.39 -5.98
CA VAL A 251 0.95 1.14 -7.34
C VAL A 251 -0.43 0.48 -7.32
N ALA A 252 -1.28 0.89 -8.24
CA ALA A 252 -2.51 0.22 -8.62
C ALA A 252 -2.62 0.20 -10.14
N ILE A 253 -3.37 -0.75 -10.66
CA ILE A 253 -3.62 -0.89 -12.10
C ILE A 253 -5.11 -1.08 -12.30
N GLY A 254 -5.66 -0.36 -13.27
CA GLY A 254 -7.04 -0.55 -13.69
C GLY A 254 -7.52 0.59 -14.57
N ASN A 255 -8.52 0.28 -15.37
CA ASN A 255 -9.12 1.21 -16.31
C ASN A 255 -9.81 2.37 -15.57
N ILE A 256 -9.42 3.59 -15.88
CA ILE A 256 -10.01 4.82 -15.36
C ILE A 256 -10.49 5.75 -16.49
N ASP A 257 -10.62 5.28 -17.71
CA ASP A 257 -11.16 6.05 -18.83
C ASP A 257 -12.03 5.22 -19.81
N ASP A 258 -12.18 5.65 -21.06
CA ASP A 258 -13.14 5.04 -22.00
C ASP A 258 -12.50 4.02 -22.98
N ASP A 259 -11.18 3.87 -22.97
CA ASP A 259 -10.48 2.88 -23.80
C ASP A 259 -10.34 1.55 -23.05
N PRO A 260 -10.05 0.41 -23.72
CA PRO A 260 -9.93 -0.89 -23.04
C PRO A 260 -8.58 -1.10 -22.35
N GLU A 261 -7.58 -0.26 -22.63
CA GLU A 261 -6.27 -0.34 -22.01
C GLU A 261 -6.35 -0.02 -20.50
N MET A 262 -5.32 -0.42 -19.75
CA MET A 262 -5.30 -0.26 -18.30
C MET A 262 -4.32 0.84 -17.89
N GLU A 263 -4.77 1.72 -17.01
CA GLU A 263 -3.94 2.78 -16.47
C GLU A 263 -3.16 2.33 -15.26
N ILE A 264 -2.02 2.99 -15.05
CA ILE A 264 -1.14 2.79 -13.92
C ILE A 264 -1.21 4.02 -13.01
N ILE A 265 -1.64 3.80 -11.77
CA ILE A 265 -1.74 4.84 -10.75
C ILE A 265 -0.62 4.67 -9.73
N VAL A 266 0.15 5.73 -9.51
CA VAL A 266 1.30 5.73 -8.60
C VAL A 266 1.26 6.94 -7.70
N THR A 267 1.62 6.74 -6.44
CA THR A 267 1.77 7.79 -5.45
C THR A 267 3.23 7.94 -5.01
N TYR A 268 3.57 9.13 -4.51
CA TYR A 268 4.96 9.51 -4.25
C TYR A 268 5.13 10.28 -2.95
N ASP A 269 6.36 10.32 -2.47
CA ASP A 269 6.76 11.10 -1.29
C ASP A 269 6.79 12.63 -1.55
N ASN A 270 6.58 13.08 -2.78
CA ASN A 270 6.52 14.52 -3.16
C ASN A 270 5.09 15.09 -3.28
N HIS A 271 4.10 14.54 -2.56
CA HIS A 271 2.73 15.07 -2.49
C HIS A 271 1.89 14.93 -3.78
N HIS A 272 2.35 14.12 -4.73
CA HIS A 272 1.65 13.86 -5.99
C HIS A 272 1.03 12.45 -6.03
N ILE A 273 -0.06 12.35 -6.77
CA ILE A 273 -0.62 11.12 -7.33
C ILE A 273 -0.59 11.28 -8.85
N GLN A 274 -0.10 10.26 -9.56
CA GLN A 274 0.04 10.30 -11.01
C GLN A 274 -0.73 9.13 -11.63
N ALA A 275 -1.40 9.41 -12.74
CA ALA A 275 -1.98 8.41 -13.61
C ALA A 275 -1.21 8.40 -14.94
N PHE A 276 -0.83 7.22 -15.41
CA PHE A 276 -0.22 7.00 -16.71
C PHE A 276 -1.09 6.06 -17.53
N ASN A 277 -1.20 6.32 -18.82
CA ASN A 277 -1.63 5.33 -19.79
C ASN A 277 -0.62 4.16 -19.81
N HIS A 278 -1.02 3.01 -20.37
CA HIS A 278 -0.13 1.86 -20.53
C HIS A 278 1.19 2.19 -21.25
N ASP A 279 1.19 3.20 -22.14
CA ASP A 279 2.36 3.68 -22.88
C ASP A 279 3.26 4.67 -22.10
N GLY A 280 2.94 4.91 -20.83
CA GLY A 280 3.67 5.80 -19.94
C GLY A 280 3.44 7.28 -20.22
N GLU A 281 2.51 7.66 -21.11
CA GLU A 281 2.04 9.03 -21.19
C GLU A 281 1.20 9.38 -19.94
N ALA A 282 1.53 10.52 -19.32
CA ALA A 282 0.80 11.02 -18.18
C ALA A 282 -0.58 11.58 -18.57
N ILE A 283 -1.60 11.17 -17.84
CA ILE A 283 -2.99 11.58 -18.07
C ILE A 283 -3.21 13.02 -17.61
N ASN A 284 -3.90 13.80 -18.44
CA ASN A 284 -4.27 15.16 -18.10
C ASN A 284 -5.38 15.17 -17.04
N ALA A 285 -5.23 16.00 -16.00
CA ALA A 285 -6.34 16.32 -15.10
C ALA A 285 -7.37 17.17 -15.84
N SER A 286 -8.54 17.42 -15.26
CA SER A 286 -9.58 18.29 -15.84
C SER A 286 -8.99 19.63 -16.33
N SER A 287 -9.56 20.17 -17.40
CA SER A 287 -9.21 21.52 -17.87
C SER A 287 -9.45 22.62 -16.82
N TRP A 288 -10.17 22.29 -15.75
CA TRP A 288 -10.33 23.11 -14.56
C TRP A 288 -9.00 23.37 -13.82
N PHE A 289 -8.08 22.41 -13.80
CA PHE A 289 -6.77 22.53 -13.15
C PHE A 289 -5.74 23.16 -14.10
N THR A 290 -5.37 24.40 -13.81
CA THR A 290 -4.38 25.15 -14.60
C THR A 290 -3.28 25.74 -13.73
N ASN A 291 -2.11 25.90 -14.32
CA ASN A 291 -0.95 26.38 -13.61
C ASN A 291 -1.05 27.89 -13.34
N ARG A 292 -0.80 28.28 -12.08
CA ARG A 292 -0.84 29.67 -11.61
C ARG A 292 0.50 30.41 -11.76
N SER A 293 1.60 29.68 -11.92
CA SER A 293 2.94 30.27 -12.06
C SER A 293 3.02 31.17 -13.29
N GLN A 294 3.70 32.31 -13.18
CA GLN A 294 3.82 33.27 -14.27
C GLN A 294 4.42 32.66 -15.56
N GLU A 295 5.32 31.68 -15.42
CA GLU A 295 5.97 31.03 -16.56
C GLU A 295 5.04 30.10 -17.34
N TYR A 296 4.05 29.51 -16.67
CA TYR A 296 3.16 28.47 -17.23
C TYR A 296 1.68 28.86 -17.11
N LEU A 297 1.40 30.15 -16.93
CA LEU A 297 0.08 30.64 -16.54
C LEU A 297 -1.01 30.13 -17.50
N GLY A 298 -1.99 29.41 -16.95
CA GLY A 298 -3.13 28.88 -17.70
C GLY A 298 -2.86 27.56 -18.44
N ASN A 299 -1.64 27.00 -18.41
CA ASN A 299 -1.39 25.66 -18.92
C ASN A 299 -2.18 24.63 -18.09
N ARG A 300 -2.88 23.72 -18.78
CA ARG A 300 -3.58 22.59 -18.16
C ARG A 300 -2.57 21.68 -17.45
N LEU A 301 -2.92 21.21 -16.26
CA LEU A 301 -2.08 20.31 -15.47
C LEU A 301 -2.44 18.84 -15.74
N SER A 302 -1.46 17.94 -15.59
CA SER A 302 -1.68 16.50 -15.47
C SER A 302 -1.92 16.11 -14.00
N TRP A 303 -2.30 14.85 -13.75
CA TRP A 303 -2.54 14.34 -12.39
C TRP A 303 -1.39 14.63 -11.40
N GLY A 304 -0.14 14.42 -11.79
CA GLY A 304 1.03 14.60 -10.91
C GLY A 304 1.82 15.89 -11.12
N GLN A 305 1.18 16.95 -11.63
CA GLN A 305 1.77 18.30 -11.70
C GLN A 305 1.30 19.25 -10.60
N PHE A 306 0.47 18.75 -9.68
CA PHE A 306 -0.02 19.55 -8.57
C PHE A 306 -0.14 18.72 -7.30
N ILE A 307 -0.02 19.42 -6.18
CA ILE A 307 -0.21 18.85 -4.85
C ILE A 307 -1.68 18.92 -4.48
N ARG A 308 -2.14 17.94 -3.69
CA ARG A 308 -3.51 17.96 -3.18
C ARG A 308 -3.57 18.71 -1.85
N TRP A 309 -4.62 19.50 -1.67
CA TRP A 309 -4.90 20.21 -0.42
C TRP A 309 -6.16 19.62 0.21
N ALA A 310 -6.20 19.55 1.55
CA ALA A 310 -7.34 18.97 2.25
C ALA A 310 -8.62 19.76 1.99
N ASP A 311 -8.54 21.10 2.00
CA ASP A 311 -9.66 22.00 1.70
C ASP A 311 -9.79 22.24 0.18
N PRO A 312 -10.92 21.86 -0.45
CA PRO A 312 -11.15 22.09 -1.87
C PRO A 312 -11.16 23.57 -2.26
N ALA A 313 -11.47 24.50 -1.35
CA ALA A 313 -11.41 25.93 -1.62
C ALA A 313 -9.96 26.42 -1.84
N VAL A 314 -8.98 25.76 -1.21
CA VAL A 314 -7.56 26.02 -1.46
C VAL A 314 -7.18 25.56 -2.87
N GLU A 315 -7.63 24.38 -3.28
CA GLU A 315 -7.42 23.87 -4.66
C GLU A 315 -8.09 24.81 -5.69
N GLU A 316 -9.31 25.28 -5.44
CA GLU A 316 -10.02 26.22 -6.33
C GLU A 316 -9.31 27.57 -6.46
N ALA A 317 -8.96 28.20 -5.34
CA ALA A 317 -8.24 29.45 -5.36
C ALA A 317 -6.88 29.31 -6.05
N HIS A 318 -6.20 28.18 -5.84
CA HIS A 318 -4.85 27.95 -6.35
C HIS A 318 -4.82 27.53 -7.83
N TYR A 319 -5.57 26.51 -8.23
CA TYR A 319 -5.46 25.85 -9.54
C TYR A 319 -6.51 26.30 -10.56
N HIS A 320 -7.59 26.95 -10.13
CA HIS A 320 -8.65 27.38 -11.04
C HIS A 320 -8.77 28.90 -11.15
N LEU A 321 -9.03 29.58 -10.02
CA LEU A 321 -9.28 31.01 -10.00
C LEU A 321 -7.99 31.85 -10.03
N HIS A 322 -6.87 31.24 -9.62
CA HIS A 322 -5.55 31.87 -9.50
C HIS A 322 -5.54 33.12 -8.60
N THR A 323 -6.37 33.10 -7.55
CA THR A 323 -6.57 34.22 -6.61
C THR A 323 -5.96 33.97 -5.23
N GLY A 324 -5.88 35.01 -4.39
CA GLY A 324 -5.42 34.89 -3.00
C GLY A 324 -3.89 34.78 -2.85
N GLU A 325 -3.42 34.48 -1.64
CA GLU A 325 -2.00 34.18 -1.40
C GLU A 325 -1.64 32.78 -1.90
N TRP A 326 -0.34 32.46 -1.96
CA TRP A 326 0.09 31.09 -2.24
C TRP A 326 -0.17 30.21 -1.01
N PRO A 327 -0.81 29.05 -1.17
CA PRO A 327 -1.11 28.19 -0.04
C PRO A 327 0.19 27.64 0.58
N HIS A 328 0.17 27.42 1.89
CA HIS A 328 1.35 27.01 2.64
C HIS A 328 0.96 26.12 3.83
N PRO A 329 1.71 25.05 4.13
CA PRO A 329 1.44 24.14 5.25
C PRO A 329 1.46 24.78 6.65
N LYS A 330 1.85 26.06 6.76
CA LYS A 330 1.79 26.81 8.03
C LYS A 330 0.34 27.10 8.42
N ASN A 331 -0.53 27.27 7.44
CA ASN A 331 -1.92 27.68 7.65
C ASN A 331 -2.91 26.63 7.12
N GLU A 332 -2.58 26.00 6.00
CA GLU A 332 -3.43 25.01 5.31
C GLU A 332 -2.91 23.59 5.49
N GLU A 333 -3.79 22.61 5.42
CA GLU A 333 -3.42 21.19 5.41
C GLU A 333 -3.17 20.74 3.96
N TRP A 334 -1.97 20.24 3.69
CA TRP A 334 -1.64 19.61 2.39
C TRP A 334 -1.58 18.09 2.54
N LEU A 335 -1.65 17.38 1.41
CA LEU A 335 -1.74 15.93 1.39
C LEU A 335 -0.44 15.32 0.85
N GLN A 336 0.09 14.30 1.53
CA GLN A 336 1.29 13.56 1.11
C GLN A 336 0.97 12.07 0.92
N TRP A 337 1.59 11.42 -0.06
CA TRP A 337 1.20 10.07 -0.50
C TRP A 337 2.32 9.03 -0.38
N THR A 338 3.27 9.26 0.52
CA THR A 338 4.50 8.46 0.71
C THR A 338 4.24 6.96 0.86
N ALA A 339 3.24 6.59 1.66
CA ALA A 339 2.87 5.21 1.96
C ALA A 339 1.36 4.98 1.70
N SER A 340 0.82 5.58 0.63
CA SER A 340 -0.60 5.50 0.27
C SER A 340 -0.77 4.66 -0.99
N PRO A 341 -0.79 3.33 -0.93
CA PRO A 341 -0.99 2.56 -2.13
C PRO A 341 -2.42 2.78 -2.67
N PRO A 342 -2.58 3.21 -3.94
CA PRO A 342 -3.88 3.58 -4.48
C PRO A 342 -4.79 2.35 -4.68
N ASN A 343 -6.09 2.54 -4.86
CA ASN A 343 -7.03 1.50 -5.28
C ASN A 343 -7.79 1.98 -6.51
N ILE A 344 -8.21 1.03 -7.35
CA ILE A 344 -9.13 1.26 -8.46
C ILE A 344 -10.48 0.68 -8.06
N VAL A 345 -11.54 1.49 -8.07
CA VAL A 345 -12.83 1.08 -7.51
C VAL A 345 -13.98 1.85 -8.13
N ASP A 346 -14.99 1.15 -8.62
CA ASP A 346 -16.31 1.74 -8.90
C ASP A 346 -17.03 1.98 -7.56
N ILE A 347 -16.87 3.19 -6.99
CA ILE A 347 -17.33 3.47 -5.62
C ILE A 347 -18.85 3.71 -5.56
N ASP A 348 -19.49 4.07 -6.67
CA ASP A 348 -20.92 4.40 -6.68
C ASP A 348 -21.78 3.45 -7.52
N GLY A 349 -21.17 2.47 -8.17
CA GLY A 349 -21.83 1.41 -8.93
C GLY A 349 -22.29 1.86 -10.31
N ASP A 350 -21.70 2.91 -10.89
CA ASP A 350 -22.09 3.43 -12.20
C ASP A 350 -21.35 2.75 -13.38
N GLY A 351 -20.43 1.83 -13.08
CA GLY A 351 -19.62 1.10 -14.04
C GLY A 351 -18.33 1.80 -14.42
N LYS A 352 -17.98 2.92 -13.77
CA LYS A 352 -16.74 3.66 -13.96
C LYS A 352 -15.93 3.60 -12.67
N ASN A 353 -14.68 3.19 -12.78
CA ASN A 353 -13.77 3.21 -11.65
C ASN A 353 -13.31 4.62 -11.31
N GLU A 354 -13.35 4.93 -10.02
CA GLU A 354 -12.57 5.97 -9.35
C GLU A 354 -11.20 5.47 -8.89
N VAL A 355 -10.35 6.43 -8.55
CA VAL A 355 -9.06 6.22 -7.89
C VAL A 355 -9.19 6.62 -6.42
N LEU A 356 -9.00 5.67 -5.52
CA LEU A 356 -8.94 5.90 -4.08
C LEU A 356 -7.48 5.96 -3.61
N GLY A 357 -7.17 6.84 -2.65
CA GLY A 357 -5.93 6.77 -1.91
C GLY A 357 -6.07 7.33 -0.49
N VAL A 358 -5.04 7.10 0.33
CA VAL A 358 -5.05 7.35 1.78
C VAL A 358 -3.88 8.26 2.20
N PRO A 359 -3.90 9.56 1.85
CA PRO A 359 -2.79 10.45 2.12
C PRO A 359 -2.61 10.80 3.60
N ASN A 360 -1.36 11.12 3.96
CA ASN A 360 -1.04 11.90 5.15
C ASN A 360 -1.67 13.28 5.00
N VAL A 361 -2.39 13.73 6.03
CA VAL A 361 -2.77 15.13 6.17
C VAL A 361 -1.71 15.82 7.00
N GLU A 362 -0.93 16.72 6.42
CA GLU A 362 0.17 17.38 7.13
C GLU A 362 -0.02 18.90 7.26
N LYS A 363 0.55 19.45 8.33
CA LYS A 363 0.55 20.88 8.67
C LYS A 363 1.81 21.26 9.44
N ASN A 364 2.02 22.56 9.68
CA ASN A 364 3.12 23.19 10.43
C ASN A 364 4.43 23.29 9.65
N VAL A 365 5.43 23.96 10.23
CA VAL A 365 6.80 24.03 9.70
C VAL A 365 7.76 23.90 10.89
N PRO A 366 8.52 22.79 11.04
CA PRO A 366 8.55 21.61 10.17
C PRO A 366 7.20 20.89 10.06
N TYR A 367 7.01 20.12 8.99
CA TYR A 367 5.75 19.42 8.70
C TYR A 367 5.50 18.33 9.75
N GLU A 368 4.23 18.19 10.13
CA GLU A 368 3.75 17.21 11.09
C GLU A 368 2.48 16.56 10.53
N THR A 369 2.47 15.23 10.43
CA THR A 369 1.27 14.47 10.10
C THR A 369 0.22 14.61 11.20
N GLN A 370 -0.95 15.14 10.84
CA GLN A 370 -2.08 15.37 11.72
C GLN A 370 -3.06 14.19 11.73
N ALA A 371 -3.21 13.51 10.60
CA ALA A 371 -4.08 12.35 10.40
C ALA A 371 -3.71 11.63 9.10
N TYR A 372 -4.28 10.45 8.89
CA TYR A 372 -4.48 9.88 7.55
C TYR A 372 -5.93 10.10 7.14
N ALA A 373 -6.16 10.44 5.88
CA ALA A 373 -7.49 10.69 5.32
C ALA A 373 -7.71 9.83 4.08
N ILE A 374 -8.97 9.63 3.68
CA ILE A 374 -9.35 8.91 2.46
C ILE A 374 -9.79 9.93 1.43
N MET A 375 -9.28 9.79 0.21
CA MET A 375 -9.61 10.64 -0.92
C MET A 375 -9.98 9.80 -2.12
N VAL A 376 -11.06 10.17 -2.80
CA VAL A 376 -11.56 9.50 -4.00
C VAL A 376 -11.61 10.49 -5.16
N LEU A 377 -10.99 10.10 -6.27
CA LEU A 377 -10.78 10.91 -7.47
C LEU A 377 -11.44 10.26 -8.68
N GLU A 378 -12.03 11.07 -9.54
CA GLU A 378 -12.65 10.57 -10.77
C GLU A 378 -11.63 10.34 -11.88
N GLY A 379 -11.84 9.25 -12.63
CA GLY A 379 -11.09 8.89 -13.83
C GLY A 379 -11.26 9.89 -14.98
N ALA A 380 -10.54 9.64 -16.07
CA ALA A 380 -10.48 10.50 -17.25
C ALA A 380 -11.56 10.22 -18.31
N TYR A 381 -12.69 9.65 -17.91
CA TYR A 381 -13.83 9.36 -18.80
C TYR A 381 -14.35 10.57 -19.58
N GLY A 382 -14.96 10.28 -20.73
CA GLY A 382 -15.56 11.25 -21.64
C GLY A 382 -14.53 12.17 -22.26
N ASP A 383 -14.72 13.47 -22.06
CA ASP A 383 -13.74 14.50 -22.45
C ASP A 383 -12.75 14.83 -21.32
N GLY A 384 -12.77 14.07 -20.23
CA GLY A 384 -11.96 14.29 -19.04
C GLY A 384 -12.35 15.54 -18.26
N GLU A 385 -13.56 16.07 -18.40
CA GLU A 385 -14.06 17.24 -17.64
C GLU A 385 -13.94 17.06 -16.12
N ARG A 386 -13.97 15.82 -15.62
CA ARG A 386 -13.84 15.49 -14.20
C ARG A 386 -12.55 14.74 -13.83
N SER A 387 -11.64 14.52 -14.77
CA SER A 387 -10.37 13.83 -14.53
C SER A 387 -9.61 14.44 -13.34
N ALA A 388 -9.21 13.63 -12.38
CA ALA A 388 -8.56 14.00 -11.10
C ALA A 388 -9.38 14.90 -10.16
N MET A 389 -10.63 15.24 -10.49
CA MET A 389 -11.50 15.95 -9.54
C MET A 389 -11.89 15.03 -8.40
N ARG A 390 -12.21 15.63 -7.25
CA ARG A 390 -12.82 14.89 -6.14
C ARG A 390 -14.15 14.34 -6.60
N LYS A 391 -14.41 13.06 -6.30
CA LYS A 391 -15.73 12.47 -6.50
C LYS A 391 -16.77 13.30 -5.74
N SER A 392 -17.95 13.51 -6.34
CA SER A 392 -19.01 14.24 -5.66
C SER A 392 -19.40 13.53 -4.36
N GLY A 393 -19.45 14.27 -3.25
CA GLY A 393 -19.65 13.73 -1.89
C GLY A 393 -18.35 13.49 -1.12
N TRP A 394 -17.19 13.51 -1.79
CA TRP A 394 -15.86 13.30 -1.22
C TRP A 394 -15.05 14.61 -1.07
N GLU A 395 -15.72 15.75 -1.04
CA GLU A 395 -15.09 17.05 -0.82
C GLU A 395 -14.55 17.19 0.62
N ASN A 396 -15.27 16.62 1.60
CA ASN A 396 -14.79 16.49 2.97
C ASN A 396 -14.18 15.11 3.14
N LEU A 397 -12.87 15.06 3.39
CA LEU A 397 -12.14 13.79 3.48
C LEU A 397 -12.47 13.08 4.81
N PRO A 398 -13.02 11.85 4.80
CA PRO A 398 -13.05 11.01 5.99
C PRO A 398 -11.63 10.78 6.46
N ARG A 399 -11.39 10.85 7.78
CA ARG A 399 -10.04 10.76 8.33
C ARG A 399 -10.02 10.23 9.75
N GLY A 400 -8.88 9.65 10.11
CA GLY A 400 -8.61 9.14 11.45
C GLY A 400 -8.20 10.25 12.42
N GLY A 401 -7.79 9.82 13.61
CA GLY A 401 -7.11 10.65 14.59
C GLY A 401 -5.64 10.91 14.26
N ALA A 402 -4.91 11.43 15.25
CA ALA A 402 -3.47 11.59 15.14
C ALA A 402 -2.79 10.21 15.04
N PRO A 403 -1.86 10.01 14.09
CA PRO A 403 -1.23 8.71 13.93
C PRO A 403 -0.29 8.37 15.08
N VAL A 404 -0.10 7.08 15.31
CA VAL A 404 0.90 6.50 16.21
C VAL A 404 2.28 7.03 15.83
N LYS A 405 2.99 7.54 16.84
CA LYS A 405 4.35 8.07 16.69
C LYS A 405 5.37 7.04 17.15
N VAL A 406 6.36 6.77 16.29
CA VAL A 406 7.50 5.90 16.59
C VAL A 406 8.75 6.76 16.67
N ASP A 407 9.47 6.65 17.79
CA ASP A 407 10.80 7.22 17.90
C ASP A 407 11.80 6.27 17.21
N GLY A 408 12.30 6.66 16.04
CA GLY A 408 13.26 5.87 15.26
C GLY A 408 12.65 5.22 14.02
N TRP A 409 13.10 4.01 13.69
CA TRP A 409 12.76 3.33 12.42
C TRP A 409 11.92 2.06 12.61
N TYR A 410 11.78 1.57 13.85
CA TYR A 410 11.16 0.29 14.16
C TYR A 410 10.12 0.41 15.27
N PRO A 411 8.95 -0.24 15.13
CA PRO A 411 8.55 -1.04 13.97
C PRO A 411 8.33 -0.15 12.74
N PRO A 412 8.43 -0.69 11.51
CA PRO A 412 8.12 0.11 10.33
C PRO A 412 6.68 0.61 10.44
N THR A 413 6.44 1.86 10.06
CA THR A 413 5.09 2.46 10.06
C THR A 413 4.12 1.59 9.24
N GLY A 414 2.86 1.52 9.68
CA GLY A 414 1.81 0.84 8.94
C GLY A 414 1.59 1.42 7.55
N ILE A 415 1.25 0.54 6.61
CA ILE A 415 0.86 0.93 5.26
C ILE A 415 -0.67 1.01 5.28
N PRO A 416 -1.27 2.22 5.14
CA PRO A 416 -2.71 2.40 5.05
C PRO A 416 -3.26 1.91 3.69
N ALA A 417 -3.06 0.62 3.40
CA ALA A 417 -3.68 -0.05 2.27
C ALA A 417 -5.15 -0.33 2.59
N ALA A 418 -6.03 0.09 1.69
CA ALA A 418 -7.46 -0.14 1.81
C ALA A 418 -7.86 -1.45 1.12
N ALA A 419 -8.77 -2.20 1.75
CA ALA A 419 -9.60 -3.17 1.05
C ALA A 419 -10.90 -2.48 0.62
N THR A 420 -11.24 -2.56 -0.66
CA THR A 420 -12.43 -1.93 -1.25
C THR A 420 -13.38 -3.01 -1.76
N VAL A 421 -14.41 -3.31 -0.98
CA VAL A 421 -15.28 -4.46 -1.20
C VAL A 421 -16.65 -4.26 -0.55
N ASN A 422 -17.70 -4.77 -1.17
CA ASN A 422 -19.05 -4.74 -0.60
C ASN A 422 -19.13 -5.68 0.62
N ILE A 423 -19.42 -5.12 1.79
CA ILE A 423 -19.68 -5.86 3.03
C ILE A 423 -21.08 -5.60 3.58
N GLN A 424 -21.84 -4.66 3.00
CA GLN A 424 -23.17 -4.27 3.48
C GLN A 424 -24.34 -4.84 2.66
N GLY A 425 -24.07 -5.46 1.51
CA GLY A 425 -25.08 -6.13 0.68
C GLY A 425 -25.84 -5.21 -0.27
N ASP A 426 -25.37 -3.98 -0.48
CA ASP A 426 -26.03 -2.96 -1.30
C ASP A 426 -25.43 -2.81 -2.72
N SER A 427 -24.52 -3.72 -3.09
CA SER A 427 -23.75 -3.78 -4.35
C SER A 427 -22.65 -2.73 -4.53
N ARG A 428 -22.52 -1.76 -3.63
CA ARG A 428 -21.43 -0.77 -3.68
C ARG A 428 -20.33 -1.17 -2.67
N PRO A 429 -19.07 -0.85 -2.93
CA PRO A 429 -17.99 -1.24 -2.04
C PRO A 429 -17.88 -0.32 -0.83
N GLU A 430 -17.63 -0.91 0.33
CA GLU A 430 -17.10 -0.22 1.50
C GLU A 430 -15.57 -0.13 1.42
N ILE A 431 -15.00 0.74 2.26
CA ILE A 431 -13.56 0.95 2.38
C ILE A 431 -13.12 0.55 3.78
N ILE A 432 -12.31 -0.50 3.89
CA ILE A 432 -11.76 -0.99 5.15
C ILE A 432 -10.27 -0.67 5.19
N VAL A 433 -9.83 0.10 6.19
CA VAL A 433 -8.46 0.62 6.23
C VAL A 433 -7.97 0.90 7.65
N SER A 434 -6.70 0.58 7.90
CA SER A 434 -5.97 1.03 9.08
C SER A 434 -5.42 2.44 8.83
N LEU A 435 -5.87 3.42 9.61
CA LEU A 435 -5.44 4.83 9.47
C LEU A 435 -4.25 5.18 10.37
N ASN A 436 -3.55 4.16 10.88
CA ASN A 436 -2.38 4.28 11.75
C ASN A 436 -2.60 5.12 13.03
N ASP A 437 -3.84 5.40 13.41
CA ASP A 437 -4.24 6.09 14.63
C ASP A 437 -4.62 5.13 15.77
N GLY A 438 -4.39 3.82 15.54
CA GLY A 438 -4.71 2.74 16.46
C GLY A 438 -6.03 2.04 16.16
N PHE A 439 -6.68 2.39 15.05
CA PHE A 439 -7.96 1.81 14.64
C PHE A 439 -7.93 1.23 13.22
N MET A 440 -8.64 0.10 13.07
CA MET A 440 -9.17 -0.34 11.79
C MET A 440 -10.53 0.32 11.58
N HIS A 441 -10.78 0.94 10.44
CA HIS A 441 -12.03 1.63 10.14
C HIS A 441 -12.75 0.97 8.96
N ALA A 442 -14.06 1.07 8.94
CA ALA A 442 -14.85 0.91 7.73
C ALA A 442 -15.65 2.17 7.41
N PHE A 443 -15.58 2.59 6.16
CA PHE A 443 -16.36 3.69 5.61
C PHE A 443 -17.27 3.19 4.51
N SER A 444 -18.47 3.75 4.44
CA SER A 444 -19.38 3.55 3.32
C SER A 444 -18.86 4.23 2.05
N ASN A 445 -19.48 3.84 0.95
CA ASN A 445 -19.24 4.40 -0.37
C ASN A 445 -19.55 5.92 -0.49
N ASP A 446 -20.28 6.48 0.49
CA ASP A 446 -20.66 7.90 0.59
C ASP A 446 -19.85 8.69 1.64
N ALA A 447 -18.66 8.19 2.01
CA ALA A 447 -17.71 8.85 2.90
C ALA A 447 -18.15 8.92 4.38
N THR A 448 -19.07 8.05 4.81
CA THR A 448 -19.53 7.97 6.21
C THR A 448 -18.81 6.84 6.96
N GLU A 449 -18.31 7.09 8.18
CA GLU A 449 -17.77 6.00 9.03
C GLU A 449 -18.91 5.08 9.48
N ILE A 450 -18.79 3.79 9.15
CA ILE A 450 -19.73 2.74 9.57
C ILE A 450 -19.33 2.23 10.96
N TRP A 451 -18.07 1.83 11.11
CA TRP A 451 -17.52 1.33 12.36
C TRP A 451 -16.01 1.58 12.45
N ARG A 452 -15.47 1.47 13.67
CA ARG A 452 -14.04 1.43 13.93
C ARG A 452 -13.71 0.47 15.07
N TYR A 453 -12.55 -0.17 14.99
CA TYR A 453 -12.06 -1.14 15.97
C TYR A 453 -10.66 -0.76 16.47
N ASN A 454 -10.52 -0.56 17.78
CA ASN A 454 -9.27 -0.27 18.46
C ASN A 454 -8.45 -1.57 18.62
N TYR A 455 -7.34 -1.65 17.90
CA TYR A 455 -6.45 -2.81 17.93
C TYR A 455 -5.25 -2.62 18.88
N MET A 456 -5.21 -1.59 19.71
CA MET A 456 -3.98 -1.19 20.41
C MET A 456 -3.61 -2.07 21.61
N HIS A 457 -4.53 -2.87 22.16
CA HIS A 457 -4.33 -3.64 23.41
C HIS A 457 -3.71 -2.82 24.57
N GLY A 458 -4.00 -1.51 24.63
CA GLY A 458 -3.43 -0.59 25.62
C GLY A 458 -1.95 -0.21 25.40
N LYS A 459 -1.33 -0.65 24.30
CA LYS A 459 0.04 -0.28 23.90
C LYS A 459 0.09 1.13 23.30
N SER A 460 1.27 1.73 23.31
CA SER A 460 1.52 3.05 22.70
C SER A 460 1.94 2.97 21.23
N ILE A 461 2.55 1.85 20.82
CA ILE A 461 3.03 1.60 19.46
C ILE A 461 2.44 0.27 19.02
N MET A 462 1.45 0.34 18.13
CA MET A 462 0.86 -0.81 17.49
C MET A 462 0.31 -0.38 16.13
N TYR A 463 0.46 -1.24 15.13
CA TYR A 463 -0.05 -1.07 13.79
C TYR A 463 -0.83 -2.33 13.40
N ALA A 464 -1.66 -2.20 12.37
CA ALA A 464 -2.37 -3.31 11.75
C ALA A 464 -1.88 -3.49 10.31
N SER A 465 -1.93 -4.74 9.83
CA SER A 465 -1.78 -5.06 8.41
C SER A 465 -3.01 -4.63 7.61
N GLU A 466 -2.92 -4.74 6.28
CA GLU A 466 -4.07 -4.60 5.40
C GLU A 466 -5.15 -5.64 5.76
N ALA A 467 -6.42 -5.23 5.66
CA ALA A 467 -7.54 -6.12 5.90
C ALA A 467 -7.70 -7.15 4.76
N THR A 468 -8.08 -8.37 5.14
CA THR A 468 -8.49 -9.47 4.26
C THR A 468 -9.97 -9.74 4.51
N VAL A 469 -10.72 -10.06 3.46
CA VAL A 469 -12.19 -10.15 3.53
C VAL A 469 -12.67 -11.47 2.93
N ALA A 470 -13.28 -12.31 3.77
CA ALA A 470 -13.76 -13.64 3.41
C ALA A 470 -14.93 -14.07 4.29
N ASP A 471 -15.91 -14.77 3.72
CA ASP A 471 -16.99 -15.42 4.48
C ASP A 471 -16.48 -16.74 5.07
N LEU A 472 -16.09 -16.71 6.34
CA LEU A 472 -15.51 -17.85 7.03
C LEU A 472 -16.58 -18.76 7.63
N ASN A 473 -17.79 -18.27 7.85
CA ASN A 473 -18.85 -19.05 8.49
C ASN A 473 -19.90 -19.58 7.49
N GLN A 474 -19.79 -19.21 6.21
CA GLN A 474 -20.65 -19.58 5.09
C GLN A 474 -22.08 -18.99 5.15
N ASP A 475 -22.31 -17.86 5.83
CA ASP A 475 -23.61 -17.18 5.86
C ASP A 475 -23.82 -16.17 4.73
N GLY A 476 -22.78 -15.95 3.92
CA GLY A 476 -22.73 -15.00 2.81
C GLY A 476 -22.36 -13.57 3.23
N SER A 477 -22.30 -13.26 4.52
CA SER A 477 -21.78 -12.00 5.07
C SER A 477 -20.30 -12.18 5.39
N PRO A 478 -19.39 -11.44 4.75
CA PRO A 478 -17.97 -11.69 4.95
C PRO A 478 -17.50 -11.20 6.31
N GLU A 479 -16.47 -11.86 6.83
CA GLU A 479 -15.65 -11.38 7.93
C GLU A 479 -14.44 -10.58 7.46
N ILE A 480 -13.95 -9.72 8.35
CA ILE A 480 -12.77 -8.90 8.17
C ILE A 480 -11.67 -9.45 9.06
N LEU A 481 -10.55 -9.82 8.45
CA LEU A 481 -9.37 -10.34 9.13
C LEU A 481 -8.21 -9.36 8.98
N PHE A 482 -7.45 -9.16 10.05
CA PHE A 482 -6.17 -8.48 9.97
C PHE A 482 -5.27 -8.95 11.11
N THR A 483 -3.99 -8.62 11.00
CA THR A 483 -3.01 -8.91 12.03
C THR A 483 -2.43 -7.64 12.60
N THR A 484 -1.91 -7.72 13.82
CA THR A 484 -1.26 -6.59 14.47
C THR A 484 0.23 -6.83 14.63
N TYR A 485 0.97 -5.72 14.77
CA TYR A 485 2.37 -5.75 15.14
C TYR A 485 2.76 -4.47 15.88
N GLY A 486 3.85 -4.53 16.63
CA GLY A 486 4.28 -3.44 17.52
C GLY A 486 5.78 -3.38 17.70
N ALA A 487 6.19 -2.66 18.74
CA ALA A 487 7.60 -2.36 19.00
C ALA A 487 8.46 -3.62 19.15
N PRO A 488 9.73 -3.59 18.69
CA PRO A 488 10.61 -4.77 18.74
C PRO A 488 10.81 -5.35 20.14
N ASP A 489 10.77 -4.49 21.18
CA ASP A 489 11.00 -4.88 22.57
C ASP A 489 9.70 -5.26 23.31
N GLU A 490 8.56 -5.29 22.62
CA GLU A 490 7.24 -5.65 23.14
C GLU A 490 6.76 -6.97 22.53
N GLU A 491 7.04 -8.08 23.20
CA GLU A 491 6.85 -9.45 22.69
C GLU A 491 5.38 -9.91 22.60
N ASP A 492 4.40 -9.09 22.99
CA ASP A 492 2.98 -9.42 23.00
C ASP A 492 2.16 -8.45 22.11
N SER A 493 2.69 -8.10 20.94
CA SER A 493 2.07 -7.17 19.98
C SER A 493 1.45 -7.87 18.75
N GLY A 494 1.67 -9.17 18.58
CA GLY A 494 1.12 -9.96 17.48
C GLY A 494 -0.23 -10.60 17.80
N TYR A 495 -1.28 -10.21 17.07
CA TYR A 495 -2.62 -10.81 17.15
C TYR A 495 -3.18 -11.06 15.75
N LEU A 496 -4.00 -12.11 15.62
CA LEU A 496 -4.99 -12.28 14.56
C LEU A 496 -6.34 -11.77 15.09
N VAL A 497 -6.89 -10.76 14.42
CA VAL A 497 -8.21 -10.20 14.76
C VAL A 497 -9.19 -10.53 13.65
N ILE A 498 -10.37 -11.01 14.03
CA ILE A 498 -11.49 -11.32 13.13
C ILE A 498 -12.71 -10.54 13.59
N LEU A 499 -13.26 -9.72 12.70
CA LEU A 499 -14.47 -8.93 12.91
C LEU A 499 -15.58 -9.40 11.97
N GLY A 500 -16.83 -9.26 12.39
CA GLY A 500 -17.97 -9.32 11.47
C GLY A 500 -18.06 -8.07 10.58
N ALA A 501 -18.83 -8.14 9.49
CA ALA A 501 -19.09 -7.00 8.58
C ALA A 501 -19.59 -5.72 9.28
N ASP A 502 -20.22 -5.87 10.46
CA ASP A 502 -20.72 -4.79 11.29
C ASP A 502 -19.67 -4.17 12.25
N GLY A 503 -18.43 -4.67 12.23
CA GLY A 503 -17.31 -4.24 13.06
C GLY A 503 -17.26 -4.91 14.44
N SER A 504 -18.16 -5.85 14.71
CA SER A 504 -18.17 -6.56 15.99
C SER A 504 -17.07 -7.61 16.08
N LEU A 505 -16.44 -7.71 17.25
CA LEU A 505 -15.36 -8.67 17.48
C LEU A 505 -15.88 -10.10 17.51
N LEU A 506 -15.30 -10.96 16.68
CA LEU A 506 -15.54 -12.41 16.69
C LEU A 506 -14.42 -13.13 17.41
N HIS A 507 -13.17 -12.90 16.98
CA HIS A 507 -11.98 -13.53 17.55
C HIS A 507 -10.83 -12.54 17.66
N ASP A 508 -10.06 -12.69 18.73
CA ASP A 508 -8.84 -11.93 19.02
C ASP A 508 -7.81 -12.92 19.59
N ILE A 509 -6.89 -13.35 18.74
CA ILE A 509 -6.01 -14.50 19.00
C ILE A 509 -4.56 -14.03 19.01
N ALA A 510 -3.90 -14.13 20.16
CA ALA A 510 -2.47 -13.85 20.27
C ALA A 510 -1.67 -14.84 19.40
N LEU A 511 -0.72 -14.31 18.62
CA LEU A 511 0.20 -15.13 17.83
C LEU A 511 1.16 -15.89 18.76
N PRO A 512 1.39 -17.19 18.53
CA PRO A 512 2.21 -18.02 19.42
C PRO A 512 3.70 -17.68 19.32
N ASN A 513 4.44 -17.98 20.40
CA ASN A 513 5.91 -17.99 20.44
C ASN A 513 6.60 -16.76 19.85
N PRO A 514 6.24 -15.54 20.29
CA PRO A 514 6.89 -14.32 19.83
C PRO A 514 8.41 -14.39 20.07
N GLY A 515 9.17 -14.00 19.04
CA GLY A 515 10.60 -13.88 19.04
C GLY A 515 11.07 -12.43 18.92
N HIS A 516 12.39 -12.25 18.89
CA HIS A 516 13.05 -10.94 18.81
C HIS A 516 14.03 -10.91 17.64
N ASN A 517 13.83 -9.96 16.73
CA ASN A 517 14.70 -9.73 15.57
C ASN A 517 15.16 -8.25 15.44
N GLY A 518 14.71 -7.37 16.35
CA GLY A 518 14.97 -5.93 16.32
C GLY A 518 14.13 -5.09 15.34
N ASN A 519 13.27 -5.70 14.51
CA ASN A 519 12.45 -5.00 13.51
C ASN A 519 11.01 -4.75 13.99
N GLY A 520 10.46 -5.63 14.82
CA GLY A 520 9.10 -5.54 15.32
C GLY A 520 8.63 -6.87 15.88
N ASN A 521 7.49 -6.88 16.56
CA ASN A 521 6.85 -8.10 17.06
C ASN A 521 5.43 -8.22 16.47
N GLY A 522 5.08 -9.39 15.95
CA GLY A 522 3.80 -9.64 15.28
C GLY A 522 3.92 -9.78 13.76
N ALA A 523 2.83 -9.52 13.04
CA ALA A 523 2.71 -9.81 11.61
C ALA A 523 2.31 -8.56 10.80
N PRO A 524 3.24 -7.97 10.01
CA PRO A 524 2.99 -6.78 9.21
C PRO A 524 2.35 -7.04 7.84
N ALA A 525 2.54 -8.23 7.27
CA ALA A 525 1.89 -8.62 6.03
C ALA A 525 0.39 -8.86 6.28
N ALA A 526 -0.45 -8.57 5.28
CA ALA A 526 -1.85 -8.99 5.33
C ALA A 526 -1.90 -10.52 5.50
N PRO A 527 -2.79 -11.06 6.35
CA PRO A 527 -3.02 -12.50 6.35
C PRO A 527 -3.51 -12.95 4.97
N ALA A 528 -3.27 -14.21 4.60
CA ALA A 528 -3.94 -14.81 3.44
C ALA A 528 -4.93 -15.88 3.89
N VAL A 529 -5.96 -16.12 3.10
CA VAL A 529 -7.01 -17.11 3.38
C VAL A 529 -7.20 -18.03 2.16
N GLY A 530 -7.19 -19.34 2.39
CA GLY A 530 -7.39 -20.35 1.35
C GLY A 530 -7.34 -21.78 1.90
N ASP A 531 -7.94 -22.74 1.19
CA ASP A 531 -7.82 -24.17 1.51
C ASP A 531 -6.49 -24.68 0.95
N LEU A 532 -5.50 -24.90 1.80
CA LEU A 532 -4.20 -25.42 1.36
C LEU A 532 -4.22 -26.94 1.26
N ASN A 533 -4.88 -27.61 2.20
CA ASN A 533 -4.75 -29.06 2.36
C ASN A 533 -5.77 -29.88 1.53
N GLY A 534 -6.73 -29.20 0.91
CA GLY A 534 -7.73 -29.78 0.01
C GLY A 534 -8.89 -30.49 0.73
N ASP A 535 -9.11 -30.21 2.01
CA ASP A 535 -10.21 -30.79 2.79
C ASP A 535 -11.52 -29.99 2.73
N GLY A 536 -11.51 -28.84 2.03
CA GLY A 536 -12.63 -27.92 1.87
C GLY A 536 -12.77 -26.91 3.01
N THR A 537 -11.89 -26.95 4.01
CA THR A 537 -11.82 -26.00 5.12
C THR A 537 -10.74 -24.97 4.83
N LEU A 538 -11.00 -23.70 5.14
CA LEU A 538 -10.02 -22.64 4.95
C LEU A 538 -8.97 -22.62 6.06
N GLU A 539 -7.74 -22.34 5.66
CA GLU A 539 -6.65 -21.92 6.51
C GLU A 539 -6.40 -20.40 6.42
N ILE A 540 -5.87 -19.83 7.50
CA ILE A 540 -5.35 -18.45 7.59
C ILE A 540 -3.83 -18.52 7.75
N PHE A 541 -3.11 -17.80 6.88
CA PHE A 541 -1.66 -17.80 6.79
C PHE A 541 -1.11 -16.45 7.25
N ILE A 542 -0.26 -16.46 8.29
CA ILE A 542 0.23 -15.25 8.95
C ILE A 542 1.75 -15.23 8.93
N GLN A 543 2.35 -14.35 8.13
CA GLN A 543 3.80 -14.16 8.11
C GLN A 543 4.26 -13.17 9.20
N THR A 544 5.11 -13.63 10.11
CA THR A 544 5.58 -12.87 11.26
C THR A 544 6.94 -12.22 11.02
N PHE A 545 7.26 -11.18 11.79
CA PHE A 545 8.59 -10.58 11.75
C PHE A 545 9.69 -11.56 12.18
N ASP A 546 9.42 -12.43 13.15
CA ASP A 546 10.49 -13.01 13.95
C ASP A 546 10.66 -14.52 13.84
N HIS A 547 9.62 -15.30 13.48
CA HIS A 547 9.72 -16.77 13.43
C HIS A 547 9.25 -17.42 12.13
N GLY A 548 8.65 -16.70 11.20
CA GLY A 548 8.29 -17.25 9.89
C GLY A 548 6.79 -17.15 9.63
N MET A 549 6.07 -18.27 9.68
CA MET A 549 4.63 -18.28 9.44
C MET A 549 3.88 -19.18 10.41
N ASP A 550 2.75 -18.68 10.89
CA ASP A 550 1.75 -19.45 11.62
C ASP A 550 0.52 -19.67 10.75
N ILE A 551 -0.01 -20.89 10.81
CA ILE A 551 -1.17 -21.32 10.04
C ILE A 551 -2.27 -21.77 10.99
N PHE A 552 -3.48 -21.25 10.78
CA PHE A 552 -4.67 -21.59 11.56
C PHE A 552 -5.74 -22.17 10.64
N THR A 553 -6.32 -23.32 10.98
CA THR A 553 -7.52 -23.84 10.31
C THR A 553 -8.75 -23.18 10.92
N VAL A 554 -9.72 -22.76 10.10
CA VAL A 554 -10.99 -22.20 10.56
C VAL A 554 -12.08 -23.26 10.44
N PRO A 555 -12.49 -23.92 11.54
CA PRO A 555 -13.46 -25.01 11.44
C PRO A 555 -14.76 -24.57 10.78
N ASP A 556 -15.35 -25.45 9.97
CA ASP A 556 -16.63 -25.23 9.28
C ASP A 556 -16.62 -24.08 8.26
N SER A 557 -15.45 -23.55 7.88
CA SER A 557 -15.30 -22.61 6.77
C SER A 557 -15.30 -23.31 5.40
N ALA A 558 -15.44 -22.53 4.33
CA ALA A 558 -15.34 -23.00 2.96
C ALA A 558 -14.94 -21.85 2.02
N ASP A 559 -14.47 -22.18 0.82
CA ASP A 559 -13.99 -21.26 -0.22
C ASP A 559 -15.11 -20.58 -1.04
N ASN A 560 -16.36 -20.66 -0.60
CA ASN A 560 -17.51 -20.16 -1.36
C ASN A 560 -17.50 -18.64 -1.59
N CYS A 561 -16.76 -17.89 -0.78
CA CYS A 561 -16.71 -16.43 -0.84
C CYS A 561 -15.42 -15.86 -0.26
N LEU A 562 -14.43 -15.73 -1.14
CA LEU A 562 -13.13 -15.11 -0.90
C LEU A 562 -13.08 -13.78 -1.67
N LEU A 563 -13.42 -12.66 -1.01
CA LEU A 563 -13.62 -11.37 -1.70
C LEU A 563 -12.33 -10.54 -1.82
N TRP A 564 -11.44 -10.68 -0.84
CA TRP A 564 -10.14 -10.02 -0.77
C TRP A 564 -9.21 -10.90 0.07
N ASN A 565 -8.76 -12.03 -0.48
CA ASN A 565 -8.15 -13.13 0.27
C ASN A 565 -6.64 -13.02 0.54
N THR A 566 -6.01 -11.98 0.01
CA THR A 566 -4.60 -11.62 0.24
C THR A 566 -4.43 -10.12 -0.02
N ALA A 567 -3.25 -9.57 0.31
CA ALA A 567 -2.98 -8.13 0.12
C ALA A 567 -3.26 -7.66 -1.31
N ARG A 568 -3.71 -6.40 -1.45
CA ARG A 568 -3.86 -5.71 -2.75
C ARG A 568 -4.83 -6.39 -3.72
N GLY A 569 -5.79 -7.14 -3.19
CA GLY A 569 -6.96 -7.64 -3.90
C GLY A 569 -6.79 -8.96 -4.64
N GLY A 570 -5.62 -9.59 -4.60
CA GLY A 570 -5.40 -10.90 -5.23
C GLY A 570 -3.97 -11.13 -5.70
N ALA A 571 -3.77 -12.09 -6.60
CA ALA A 571 -2.45 -12.53 -7.04
C ALA A 571 -1.71 -11.50 -7.93
N LEU A 572 -2.43 -10.60 -8.59
CA LEU A 572 -1.89 -9.54 -9.45
C LEU A 572 -1.58 -8.23 -8.71
N ARG A 573 -2.04 -8.10 -7.46
CA ARG A 573 -1.78 -6.94 -6.58
C ARG A 573 -2.26 -5.59 -7.13
N MET A 574 -3.31 -5.60 -7.96
CA MET A 574 -3.78 -4.42 -8.70
C MET A 574 -4.38 -3.31 -7.83
N GLY A 575 -4.64 -3.55 -6.54
CA GLY A 575 -5.38 -2.59 -5.70
C GLY A 575 -6.89 -2.63 -5.96
N GLN A 576 -7.37 -3.77 -6.43
CA GLN A 576 -8.78 -4.11 -6.67
C GLN A 576 -8.90 -5.65 -6.72
N PRO A 577 -10.08 -6.25 -6.51
CA PRO A 577 -10.24 -7.70 -6.61
C PRO A 577 -9.77 -8.23 -7.97
N ASN A 578 -8.80 -9.14 -7.96
CA ASN A 578 -8.28 -9.83 -9.14
C ASN A 578 -8.16 -11.32 -8.83
N GLY A 579 -9.21 -12.08 -9.15
CA GLY A 579 -9.19 -13.54 -9.05
C GLY A 579 -8.33 -14.17 -10.13
N GLU A 580 -8.06 -15.47 -9.99
CA GLU A 580 -7.33 -16.30 -10.96
C GLU A 580 -8.03 -16.44 -12.30
#